data_AF-A0A3D1A6E2-F1
#
_entry.id   AF-A0A3D1A6E2-F1
#
_cell.length_a   1.000
_cell.length_b   1.000
_cell.length_c   1.000
_cell.angle_alpha   90.00
_cell.angle_beta   90.00
_cell.angle_gamma   90.00
#
_symmetry.space_group_name_H-M   'P 1'
#
loop_
_entity.id
_entity.type
_entity.pdbx_description
1 polymer ?
#
loop_
_entity_poly.entity_id
_entity_poly.type
_entity_poly.pdbx_seq_one_letter_code
_entity_poly.pdbx_strand_id
1 'polypeptide(L)'
;MIFSLISPLLLASAFAAPALDSLPGAREAAAVQAPALPEAREWTVMVYMNGKSNIEPFALADLNRFETVGSTDKVAIVAEIGRSKGLDNDTAADGDWAGVRRYYVTKDADAEHIASPLLADLGASDMGDWKQAAAFLKWARAEYPAKKYLFVIWDHGWGWLDPLKPGVPEEGTKSISHDFVTGNYIATRQMGRIFKEAGKVDMYVSMACFMQMAEVAYELKDGADVIVGAEEVIQLPSLNWEGFLAQLAANPAARPETAGAYMVDTFKEMYSRPEMQELLAQGGYGTQLSAIRGGKLRELAKKVKGWASLAMAADDRAALARAKADVVRFEIGDPSTDPDKRIAFYGDLHHFVELAARHADKSRPGAATALAAGAELNKFITSELVIKNAALGRDRTGKDFSAVKGLAVNVPGRPGTLIEYYPTYSKLSFARDSGWETFMKYLDGIENR
;
A
#
# COMPACT_ATOMS: atom_id res chain seq x y z
N MET A 1 -33.98 35.72 -8.80
CA MET A 1 -35.19 36.18 -8.08
C MET A 1 -35.44 35.11 -7.02
N ILE A 2 -35.29 35.31 -5.69
CA ILE A 2 -35.88 36.34 -4.80
C ILE A 2 -37.42 36.17 -4.83
N PHE A 3 -38.19 35.90 -3.76
CA PHE A 3 -38.03 35.78 -2.28
C PHE A 3 -38.91 34.58 -1.80
N SER A 4 -38.93 34.05 -0.56
CA SER A 4 -38.21 34.29 0.71
C SER A 4 -38.33 33.06 1.64
N LEU A 5 -37.71 33.10 2.83
CA LEU A 5 -37.98 32.21 3.99
C LEU A 5 -38.18 33.06 5.26
N ILE A 6 -39.12 32.68 6.13
CA ILE A 6 -39.37 33.32 7.43
C ILE A 6 -39.03 32.33 8.55
N SER A 7 -38.11 32.70 9.44
CA SER A 7 -37.88 32.04 10.73
C SER A 7 -38.91 32.50 11.77
N PRO A 8 -39.05 31.74 12.87
CA PRO A 8 -38.88 32.37 14.17
C PRO A 8 -37.84 31.67 15.06
N LEU A 9 -37.40 32.42 16.07
CA LEU A 9 -36.36 32.11 17.06
C LEU A 9 -37.00 31.80 18.43
N LEU A 10 -36.16 31.55 19.46
CA LEU A 10 -36.47 31.44 20.90
C LEU A 10 -36.97 30.04 21.35
N LEU A 11 -36.64 29.49 22.54
CA LEU A 11 -35.71 29.90 23.61
C LEU A 11 -35.31 28.66 24.43
N ALA A 12 -34.28 28.75 25.27
CA ALA A 12 -33.75 27.63 26.08
C ALA A 12 -34.22 27.65 27.55
N SER A 13 -34.23 26.48 28.21
CA SER A 13 -33.34 26.16 29.37
C SER A 13 -33.92 25.18 30.43
N ALA A 14 -33.00 24.38 31.00
CA ALA A 14 -32.98 23.73 32.33
C ALA A 14 -34.16 22.87 32.84
N PHE A 15 -33.85 21.65 33.33
CA PHE A 15 -33.73 21.40 34.79
C PHE A 15 -32.96 20.09 35.09
N ALA A 16 -32.51 19.92 36.33
CA ALA A 16 -31.53 18.92 36.76
C ALA A 16 -32.15 17.65 37.39
N ALA A 17 -31.34 16.60 37.52
CA ALA A 17 -31.69 15.34 38.21
C ALA A 17 -31.52 15.42 39.74
N PRO A 18 -32.15 14.49 40.49
CA PRO A 18 -31.65 14.04 41.78
C PRO A 18 -31.13 12.59 41.72
N ALA A 19 -30.14 12.27 42.54
CA ALA A 19 -29.65 10.92 42.77
C ALA A 19 -30.51 10.18 43.83
N LEU A 20 -30.47 8.84 43.81
CA LEU A 20 -30.96 8.01 44.92
C LEU A 20 -29.93 6.92 45.25
N ASP A 21 -29.32 7.06 46.42
CA ASP A 21 -28.51 6.04 47.06
C ASP A 21 -29.38 5.03 47.85
N SER A 22 -28.84 3.82 47.99
CA SER A 22 -29.16 2.82 49.02
C SER A 22 -30.56 2.15 49.06
N LEU A 23 -30.58 0.85 48.76
CA LEU A 23 -31.45 -0.13 49.42
C LEU A 23 -30.62 -1.39 49.77
N PRO A 24 -30.76 -1.98 50.96
CA PRO A 24 -29.92 -3.09 51.41
C PRO A 24 -30.47 -4.47 51.04
N GLY A 25 -29.59 -5.46 50.88
CA GLY A 25 -29.94 -6.87 51.07
C GLY A 25 -30.22 -7.72 49.82
N ALA A 26 -29.37 -7.65 48.79
CA ALA A 26 -29.27 -8.75 47.82
C ALA A 26 -28.26 -9.79 48.35
N ARG A 27 -28.64 -11.08 48.35
CA ARG A 27 -27.69 -12.18 48.62
C ARG A 27 -26.54 -12.11 47.61
N GLU A 28 -25.31 -12.20 48.11
CA GLU A 28 -24.12 -12.31 47.28
C GLU A 28 -24.17 -13.63 46.51
N ALA A 29 -24.59 -13.54 45.24
CA ALA A 29 -24.48 -14.65 44.32
C ALA A 29 -22.98 -14.89 44.10
N ALA A 30 -22.51 -16.11 44.37
CA ALA A 30 -21.11 -16.47 44.16
C ALA A 30 -20.71 -16.09 42.74
N ALA A 31 -19.71 -15.22 42.61
CA ALA A 31 -19.25 -14.73 41.33
C ALA A 31 -18.74 -15.91 40.50
N VAL A 32 -19.57 -16.38 39.55
CA VAL A 32 -19.12 -17.27 38.49
C VAL A 32 -18.04 -16.51 37.76
N GLN A 33 -16.79 -16.96 37.90
CA GLN A 33 -15.69 -16.41 37.11
C GLN A 33 -16.12 -16.50 35.65
N ALA A 34 -16.19 -15.34 34.98
CA ALA A 34 -16.39 -15.32 33.55
C ALA A 34 -15.34 -16.26 32.93
N PRO A 35 -15.72 -17.16 32.00
CA PRO A 35 -14.75 -18.03 31.35
C PRO A 35 -13.62 -17.16 30.83
N ALA A 36 -12.37 -17.54 31.11
CA ALA A 36 -11.23 -16.83 30.56
C ALA A 36 -11.43 -16.74 29.05
N LEU A 37 -11.47 -15.51 28.52
CA LEU A 37 -11.51 -15.30 27.08
C LEU A 37 -10.39 -16.14 26.45
N PRO A 38 -10.66 -16.90 25.38
CA PRO A 38 -9.64 -17.75 24.76
C PRO A 38 -8.39 -16.90 24.51
N GLU A 39 -7.22 -17.42 24.90
CA GLU A 39 -5.99 -16.64 24.86
C GLU A 39 -5.81 -16.08 23.44
N ALA A 40 -5.86 -14.75 23.31
CA ALA A 40 -5.84 -14.11 22.00
C ALA A 40 -4.62 -14.60 21.21
N ARG A 41 -4.86 -14.97 19.93
CA ARG A 41 -3.80 -15.46 19.04
C ARG A 41 -2.65 -14.45 18.97
N GLU A 42 -1.43 -14.87 18.66
CA GLU A 42 -0.36 -13.89 18.47
C GLU A 42 -0.66 -13.02 17.24
N TRP A 43 -1.09 -13.65 16.14
CA TRP A 43 -1.44 -12.97 14.89
C TRP A 43 -2.80 -13.36 14.33
N THR A 44 -3.47 -12.39 13.70
CA THR A 44 -4.50 -12.62 12.69
C THR A 44 -4.03 -11.96 11.38
N VAL A 45 -3.85 -12.79 10.36
CA VAL A 45 -3.53 -12.43 8.98
C VAL A 45 -4.84 -12.34 8.20
N MET A 46 -5.09 -11.21 7.56
CA MET A 46 -6.35 -10.89 6.90
C MET A 46 -6.05 -10.49 5.46
N VAL A 47 -6.40 -11.34 4.51
CA VAL A 47 -6.08 -11.15 3.09
C VAL A 47 -7.34 -10.76 2.34
N TYR A 48 -7.34 -9.54 1.79
CA TYR A 48 -8.43 -9.03 0.97
C TYR A 48 -8.01 -9.12 -0.51
N MET A 49 -8.54 -10.12 -1.20
CA MET A 49 -8.10 -10.57 -2.52
C MET A 49 -9.15 -10.23 -3.57
N ASN A 50 -9.00 -9.08 -4.21
CA ASN A 50 -9.96 -8.68 -5.23
C ASN A 50 -9.64 -9.33 -6.59
N GLY A 51 -10.05 -10.58 -6.76
CA GLY A 51 -10.03 -11.28 -8.03
C GLY A 51 -11.19 -10.93 -8.96
N LYS A 52 -11.98 -9.87 -8.70
CA LYS A 52 -13.06 -9.41 -9.60
C LYS A 52 -12.48 -8.56 -10.75
N SER A 53 -11.39 -9.03 -11.33
CA SER A 53 -10.52 -8.35 -12.28
C SER A 53 -9.83 -9.40 -13.17
N ASN A 54 -9.03 -8.98 -14.14
CA ASN A 54 -8.36 -9.90 -15.08
C ASN A 54 -7.23 -10.75 -14.47
N ILE A 55 -7.12 -10.81 -13.14
CA ILE A 55 -6.14 -11.63 -12.41
C ILE A 55 -6.80 -12.66 -11.47
N GLU A 56 -8.08 -12.96 -11.69
CA GLU A 56 -8.85 -13.97 -10.94
C GLU A 56 -8.12 -15.31 -10.72
N PRO A 57 -7.50 -15.97 -11.73
CA PRO A 57 -6.85 -17.26 -11.52
C PRO A 57 -5.67 -17.21 -10.55
N PHE A 58 -5.00 -16.05 -10.47
CA PHE A 58 -3.88 -15.84 -9.55
C PHE A 58 -4.34 -15.61 -8.11
N ALA A 59 -5.56 -15.08 -7.91
CA ALA A 59 -6.17 -14.99 -6.59
C ALA A 59 -6.51 -16.38 -6.03
N LEU A 60 -7.02 -17.28 -6.88
CA LEU A 60 -7.23 -18.69 -6.54
C LEU A 60 -5.90 -19.40 -6.23
N ALA A 61 -4.91 -19.25 -7.11
CA ALA A 61 -3.60 -19.86 -6.91
C ALA A 61 -2.89 -19.38 -5.63
N ASP A 62 -2.90 -18.08 -5.32
CA ASP A 62 -2.31 -17.58 -4.07
C ASP A 62 -3.11 -18.06 -2.84
N LEU A 63 -4.44 -18.28 -2.92
CA LEU A 63 -5.23 -18.83 -1.82
C LEU A 63 -4.85 -20.29 -1.51
N ASN A 64 -4.73 -21.16 -2.53
CA ASN A 64 -4.24 -22.54 -2.36
C ASN A 64 -2.80 -22.54 -1.77
N ARG A 65 -1.98 -21.55 -2.11
CA ARG A 65 -0.63 -21.39 -1.52
C ARG A 65 -0.68 -21.03 -0.04
N PHE A 66 -1.72 -20.33 0.45
CA PHE A 66 -1.91 -20.14 1.89
C PHE A 66 -2.26 -21.46 2.59
N GLU A 67 -3.02 -22.33 1.94
CA GLU A 67 -3.45 -23.64 2.45
C GLU A 67 -2.29 -24.64 2.62
N THR A 68 -1.15 -24.44 1.95
CA THR A 68 0.07 -25.24 2.21
C THR A 68 0.59 -25.13 3.64
N VAL A 69 0.27 -24.03 4.34
CA VAL A 69 0.63 -23.76 5.74
C VAL A 69 -0.60 -23.78 6.64
N GLY A 70 -1.67 -23.09 6.25
CA GLY A 70 -2.92 -22.96 6.99
C GLY A 70 -2.83 -22.19 8.32
N SER A 71 -3.98 -21.99 8.95
CA SER A 71 -4.08 -21.40 10.28
C SER A 71 -3.61 -22.36 11.39
N THR A 72 -3.16 -21.78 12.51
CA THR A 72 -2.72 -22.49 13.72
C THR A 72 -3.38 -21.90 14.97
N ASP A 73 -3.16 -22.54 16.13
CA ASP A 73 -3.63 -22.03 17.44
C ASP A 73 -3.06 -20.65 17.82
N LYS A 74 -1.95 -20.22 17.19
CA LYS A 74 -1.30 -18.92 17.46
C LYS A 74 -1.34 -17.93 16.29
N VAL A 75 -1.69 -18.37 15.08
CA VAL A 75 -1.79 -17.53 13.87
C VAL A 75 -3.08 -17.91 13.13
N ALA A 76 -4.08 -17.04 13.12
CA ALA A 76 -5.23 -17.19 12.23
C ALA A 76 -4.92 -16.58 10.87
N ILE A 77 -5.40 -17.21 9.80
CA ILE A 77 -5.37 -16.70 8.43
C ILE A 77 -6.80 -16.72 7.91
N VAL A 78 -7.31 -15.56 7.51
CA VAL A 78 -8.62 -15.41 6.89
C VAL A 78 -8.50 -14.66 5.57
N ALA A 79 -9.24 -15.11 4.57
CA ALA A 79 -9.31 -14.48 3.26
C ALA A 79 -10.74 -14.00 2.98
N GLU A 80 -10.87 -12.80 2.40
CA GLU A 80 -12.06 -12.39 1.65
C GLU A 80 -11.65 -12.25 0.19
N ILE A 81 -12.16 -13.14 -0.66
CA ILE A 81 -11.78 -13.28 -2.06
C ILE A 81 -12.97 -13.03 -2.97
N GLY A 82 -12.75 -12.23 -4.01
CA GLY A 82 -13.71 -11.92 -5.05
C GLY A 82 -13.42 -12.66 -6.35
N ARG A 83 -14.49 -13.00 -7.08
CA ARG A 83 -14.47 -13.61 -8.42
C ARG A 83 -15.54 -13.01 -9.32
N SER A 84 -15.31 -13.10 -10.62
CA SER A 84 -16.12 -12.53 -11.70
C SER A 84 -16.55 -13.62 -12.67
N LYS A 85 -17.18 -13.23 -13.79
CA LYS A 85 -17.39 -14.05 -14.99
C LYS A 85 -17.35 -13.15 -16.21
N GLY A 86 -16.91 -13.69 -17.35
CA GLY A 86 -16.86 -12.99 -18.64
C GLY A 86 -15.85 -11.85 -18.70
N LEU A 87 -14.87 -11.80 -17.78
CA LEU A 87 -13.71 -10.92 -17.86
C LEU A 87 -12.54 -11.65 -18.54
N ASP A 88 -11.50 -10.90 -18.91
CA ASP A 88 -10.25 -11.51 -19.38
C ASP A 88 -9.66 -12.43 -18.28
N ASN A 89 -9.15 -13.60 -18.67
CA ASN A 89 -8.69 -14.66 -17.76
C ASN A 89 -9.75 -15.26 -16.81
N ASP A 90 -11.05 -15.16 -17.13
CA ASP A 90 -12.13 -15.92 -16.48
C ASP A 90 -11.83 -17.44 -16.48
N THR A 91 -12.23 -18.14 -15.41
CA THR A 91 -11.87 -19.54 -15.16
C THR A 91 -12.98 -20.35 -14.49
N ALA A 92 -13.22 -21.56 -14.98
CA ALA A 92 -14.18 -22.49 -14.39
C ALA A 92 -13.66 -23.23 -13.13
N ALA A 93 -12.46 -22.91 -12.65
CA ALA A 93 -11.86 -23.49 -11.44
C ALA A 93 -12.75 -23.32 -10.20
N ASP A 94 -12.55 -24.19 -9.19
CA ASP A 94 -13.28 -24.20 -7.91
C ASP A 94 -14.81 -24.17 -8.04
N GLY A 95 -15.35 -24.75 -9.11
CA GLY A 95 -16.79 -24.82 -9.35
C GLY A 95 -17.42 -23.55 -9.91
N ASP A 96 -16.64 -22.67 -10.55
CA ASP A 96 -17.14 -21.55 -11.37
C ASP A 96 -18.14 -20.65 -10.61
N TRP A 97 -17.76 -20.21 -9.41
CA TRP A 97 -18.56 -19.29 -8.60
C TRP A 97 -18.13 -17.83 -8.80
N ALA A 98 -19.08 -16.91 -8.63
CA ALA A 98 -18.86 -15.48 -8.79
C ALA A 98 -19.41 -14.71 -7.57
N GLY A 99 -18.90 -13.50 -7.35
CA GLY A 99 -19.22 -12.69 -6.16
C GLY A 99 -18.03 -12.61 -5.21
N VAL A 100 -18.29 -12.57 -3.91
CA VAL A 100 -17.28 -12.42 -2.86
C VAL A 100 -17.52 -13.44 -1.75
N ARG A 101 -16.47 -14.14 -1.31
CA ARG A 101 -16.54 -15.18 -0.28
C ARG A 101 -15.49 -15.00 0.80
N ARG A 102 -15.80 -15.46 2.00
CA ARG A 102 -14.87 -15.51 3.15
C ARG A 102 -14.47 -16.93 3.49
N TYR A 103 -13.19 -17.14 3.74
CA TYR A 103 -12.62 -18.44 4.11
C TYR A 103 -11.78 -18.32 5.38
N TYR A 104 -11.86 -19.34 6.24
CA TYR A 104 -10.84 -19.58 7.28
C TYR A 104 -9.82 -20.52 6.67
N VAL A 105 -8.59 -20.06 6.46
CA VAL A 105 -7.60 -20.84 5.72
C VAL A 105 -7.14 -22.00 6.60
N THR A 106 -7.47 -23.23 6.20
CA THR A 106 -6.99 -24.45 6.84
C THR A 106 -5.79 -25.03 6.09
N LYS A 107 -5.07 -25.95 6.73
CA LYS A 107 -3.99 -26.66 6.04
C LYS A 107 -4.53 -27.88 5.31
N ASP A 108 -4.13 -28.04 4.05
CA ASP A 108 -4.25 -29.30 3.34
C ASP A 108 -3.04 -29.56 2.40
N ALA A 109 -3.26 -30.27 1.30
CA ALA A 109 -2.23 -30.74 0.37
C ALA A 109 -2.70 -30.78 -1.10
N ASP A 110 -3.93 -30.33 -1.40
CA ASP A 110 -4.37 -30.04 -2.75
C ASP A 110 -3.79 -28.68 -3.15
N ALA A 111 -3.13 -28.59 -4.29
CA ALA A 111 -2.56 -27.34 -4.79
C ALA A 111 -3.48 -26.66 -5.82
N GLU A 112 -4.55 -27.35 -6.25
CA GLU A 112 -5.39 -26.99 -7.39
C GLU A 112 -6.81 -26.59 -6.97
N HIS A 113 -7.28 -26.98 -5.78
CA HIS A 113 -8.64 -26.68 -5.28
C HIS A 113 -8.64 -26.12 -3.86
N ILE A 114 -9.49 -25.11 -3.61
CA ILE A 114 -9.67 -24.50 -2.30
C ILE A 114 -10.40 -25.47 -1.37
N ALA A 115 -9.70 -26.05 -0.39
CA ALA A 115 -10.29 -26.96 0.59
C ALA A 115 -10.80 -26.24 1.86
N SER A 116 -10.43 -24.96 2.04
CA SER A 116 -10.75 -24.18 3.24
C SER A 116 -12.25 -24.01 3.50
N PRO A 117 -12.70 -24.07 4.77
CA PRO A 117 -14.07 -23.78 5.14
C PRO A 117 -14.57 -22.41 4.66
N LEU A 118 -15.59 -22.44 3.79
CA LEU A 118 -16.40 -21.27 3.43
C LEU A 118 -17.17 -20.78 4.65
N LEU A 119 -16.85 -19.59 5.12
CA LEU A 119 -17.47 -18.95 6.28
C LEU A 119 -18.70 -18.13 5.90
N ALA A 120 -18.63 -17.45 4.75
CA ALA A 120 -19.73 -16.62 4.24
C ALA A 120 -19.63 -16.47 2.72
N ASP A 121 -20.78 -16.52 2.05
CA ASP A 121 -20.95 -15.99 0.71
C ASP A 121 -21.61 -14.60 0.83
N LEU A 122 -20.93 -13.57 0.33
CA LEU A 122 -21.36 -12.17 0.41
C LEU A 122 -22.03 -11.70 -0.91
N GLY A 123 -22.16 -12.59 -1.90
CA GLY A 123 -22.74 -12.26 -3.20
C GLY A 123 -21.97 -11.16 -3.92
N ALA A 124 -22.68 -10.22 -4.54
CA ALA A 124 -22.12 -9.23 -5.45
C ALA A 124 -21.47 -8.01 -4.76
N SER A 125 -20.88 -8.16 -3.56
CA SER A 125 -20.17 -7.08 -2.86
C SER A 125 -19.13 -6.39 -3.76
N ASP A 126 -19.07 -5.06 -3.65
CA ASP A 126 -18.11 -4.23 -4.36
C ASP A 126 -16.76 -4.23 -3.62
N MET A 127 -15.77 -4.95 -4.18
CA MET A 127 -14.45 -5.01 -3.57
C MET A 127 -13.61 -3.75 -3.82
N GLY A 128 -14.12 -2.83 -4.65
CA GLY A 128 -13.59 -1.49 -4.79
C GLY A 128 -14.00 -0.54 -3.66
N ASP A 129 -15.10 -0.75 -2.93
CA ASP A 129 -15.43 0.17 -1.84
C ASP A 129 -14.48 -0.02 -0.65
N TRP A 130 -13.76 1.04 -0.26
CA TRP A 130 -12.93 1.06 0.95
C TRP A 130 -13.74 0.68 2.22
N LYS A 131 -15.06 0.87 2.20
CA LYS A 131 -15.95 0.40 3.28
C LYS A 131 -16.05 -1.13 3.36
N GLN A 132 -15.98 -1.85 2.24
CA GLN A 132 -15.97 -3.31 2.22
C GLN A 132 -14.67 -3.84 2.84
N ALA A 133 -13.53 -3.28 2.45
CA ALA A 133 -12.23 -3.56 3.08
C ALA A 133 -12.23 -3.25 4.59
N ALA A 134 -12.84 -2.13 5.01
CA ALA A 134 -13.00 -1.78 6.42
C ALA A 134 -13.95 -2.75 7.17
N ALA A 135 -15.03 -3.20 6.53
CA ALA A 135 -15.97 -4.17 7.10
C ALA A 135 -15.33 -5.55 7.28
N PHE A 136 -14.52 -6.01 6.32
CA PHE A 136 -13.71 -7.22 6.44
C PHE A 136 -12.71 -7.14 7.60
N LEU A 137 -11.95 -6.05 7.68
CA LEU A 137 -11.00 -5.82 8.78
C LEU A 137 -11.68 -5.76 10.16
N LYS A 138 -12.87 -5.15 10.26
CA LYS A 138 -13.69 -5.18 11.50
C LYS A 138 -14.15 -6.58 11.86
N TRP A 139 -14.72 -7.30 10.90
CA TRP A 139 -15.22 -8.66 11.09
C TRP A 139 -14.11 -9.61 11.53
N ALA A 140 -12.96 -9.59 10.85
CA ALA A 140 -11.84 -10.46 11.16
C ALA A 140 -11.26 -10.19 12.56
N ARG A 141 -11.24 -8.94 13.02
CA ARG A 141 -10.87 -8.58 14.42
C ARG A 141 -11.86 -9.12 15.46
N ALA A 142 -13.15 -9.18 15.13
CA ALA A 142 -14.19 -9.64 16.05
C ALA A 142 -14.19 -11.17 16.16
N GLU A 143 -14.15 -11.88 15.04
CA GLU A 143 -14.18 -13.36 15.00
C GLU A 143 -12.82 -13.99 15.34
N TYR A 144 -11.71 -13.33 15.00
CA TYR A 144 -10.35 -13.84 15.20
C TYR A 144 -9.51 -12.82 15.99
N PRO A 145 -9.79 -12.62 17.29
CA PRO A 145 -9.04 -11.70 18.13
C PRO A 145 -7.60 -12.18 18.33
N ALA A 146 -6.66 -11.29 18.05
CA ALA A 146 -5.23 -11.48 18.21
C ALA A 146 -4.54 -10.29 18.90
N LYS A 147 -3.31 -10.54 19.35
CA LYS A 147 -2.37 -9.54 19.89
C LYS A 147 -1.78 -8.66 18.78
N LYS A 148 -1.76 -9.14 17.53
CA LYS A 148 -1.23 -8.45 16.35
C LYS A 148 -2.07 -8.71 15.11
N TYR A 149 -2.13 -7.72 14.23
CA TYR A 149 -2.94 -7.77 13.01
C TYR A 149 -2.12 -7.44 11.78
N LEU A 150 -2.18 -8.34 10.79
CA LEU A 150 -1.61 -8.13 9.46
C LEU A 150 -2.77 -8.03 8.47
N PHE A 151 -2.88 -6.89 7.77
CA PHE A 151 -3.90 -6.69 6.73
C PHE A 151 -3.24 -6.57 5.35
N VAL A 152 -3.64 -7.41 4.40
CA VAL A 152 -3.19 -7.39 3.01
C VAL A 152 -4.35 -6.91 2.13
N ILE A 153 -4.07 -5.99 1.20
CA ILE A 153 -4.89 -5.82 0.00
C ILE A 153 -4.08 -6.33 -1.18
N TRP A 154 -4.63 -7.31 -1.89
CA TRP A 154 -4.08 -7.98 -3.07
C TRP A 154 -4.99 -7.66 -4.25
N ASP A 155 -4.43 -7.04 -5.30
CA ASP A 155 -5.03 -6.79 -6.63
C ASP A 155 -4.05 -5.93 -7.49
N HIS A 156 -4.52 -5.38 -8.60
CA HIS A 156 -3.96 -4.21 -9.28
C HIS A 156 -3.69 -3.01 -8.36
N GLY A 157 -2.63 -2.27 -8.69
CA GLY A 157 -2.21 -1.04 -8.03
C GLY A 157 -1.74 0.02 -9.04
N TRP A 158 -1.94 1.30 -8.72
CA TRP A 158 -1.49 2.45 -9.52
C TRP A 158 -0.77 3.51 -8.69
N GLY A 159 -0.48 3.24 -7.41
CA GLY A 159 0.16 4.21 -6.52
C GLY A 159 -0.76 5.37 -6.14
N TRP A 160 -0.29 6.61 -6.29
CA TRP A 160 -1.10 7.81 -6.02
C TRP A 160 -1.90 8.28 -7.24
N LEU A 161 -1.52 7.82 -8.45
CA LEU A 161 -2.18 8.18 -9.70
C LEU A 161 -3.65 7.82 -9.70
N ASP A 162 -4.38 8.62 -10.45
CA ASP A 162 -5.83 8.58 -10.50
C ASP A 162 -6.35 8.53 -11.96
N PRO A 163 -6.17 7.40 -12.68
CA PRO A 163 -6.45 7.28 -14.11
C PRO A 163 -7.88 7.66 -14.52
N LEU A 164 -8.00 8.45 -15.59
CA LEU A 164 -9.29 8.79 -16.18
C LEU A 164 -10.04 7.52 -16.61
N LYS A 165 -11.36 7.56 -16.47
CA LYS A 165 -12.26 6.51 -16.98
C LYS A 165 -13.11 7.11 -18.10
N PRO A 166 -13.14 6.50 -19.30
CA PRO A 166 -14.05 6.93 -20.36
C PRO A 166 -15.49 7.01 -19.85
N GLY A 167 -16.11 8.18 -19.96
CA GLY A 167 -17.52 8.39 -19.61
C GLY A 167 -17.83 8.63 -18.13
N VAL A 168 -16.85 8.70 -17.22
CA VAL A 168 -17.09 9.00 -15.79
C VAL A 168 -16.57 10.41 -15.46
N PRO A 169 -17.36 11.28 -14.77
CA PRO A 169 -16.90 12.59 -14.30
C PRO A 169 -15.78 12.54 -13.24
N GLU A 170 -15.32 13.72 -12.82
CA GLU A 170 -14.09 14.05 -12.05
C GLU A 170 -13.90 13.40 -10.65
N GLU A 171 -14.73 12.42 -10.30
CA GLU A 171 -14.65 11.63 -9.06
C GLU A 171 -14.27 10.17 -9.31
N GLY A 172 -14.03 9.78 -10.57
CA GLY A 172 -13.75 8.41 -10.99
C GLY A 172 -12.36 7.92 -10.58
N THR A 173 -12.11 7.77 -9.28
CA THR A 173 -10.78 7.45 -8.76
C THR A 173 -10.13 6.20 -9.43
N LYS A 174 -8.81 5.98 -9.39
CA LYS A 174 -8.22 4.62 -9.22
C LYS A 174 -7.04 4.65 -8.24
N SER A 175 -6.71 3.51 -7.62
CA SER A 175 -5.41 3.28 -6.97
C SER A 175 -5.20 1.79 -6.77
N ILE A 176 -5.89 1.15 -5.81
CA ILE A 176 -5.74 -0.29 -5.48
C ILE A 176 -7.11 -0.99 -5.44
N SER A 177 -7.14 -2.33 -5.57
CA SER A 177 -8.36 -3.14 -5.43
C SER A 177 -9.43 -2.79 -6.47
N HIS A 178 -9.09 -2.92 -7.76
CA HIS A 178 -9.90 -2.60 -8.92
C HIS A 178 -10.94 -3.68 -9.21
N ASP A 179 -12.17 -3.48 -8.72
CA ASP A 179 -13.32 -4.30 -9.06
C ASP A 179 -13.81 -3.92 -10.47
N PHE A 180 -13.47 -4.73 -11.47
CA PHE A 180 -13.83 -4.51 -12.87
C PHE A 180 -15.33 -4.77 -13.11
N VAL A 181 -15.99 -5.55 -12.24
CA VAL A 181 -17.43 -5.85 -12.34
C VAL A 181 -18.27 -4.62 -11.95
N THR A 182 -17.87 -3.91 -10.89
CA THR A 182 -18.53 -2.65 -10.48
C THR A 182 -17.95 -1.43 -11.18
N GLY A 183 -16.73 -1.54 -11.73
CA GLY A 183 -15.94 -0.42 -12.19
C GLY A 183 -15.38 0.45 -11.06
N ASN A 184 -15.40 -0.03 -9.81
CA ASN A 184 -14.92 0.69 -8.63
C ASN A 184 -13.53 0.18 -8.16
N TYR A 185 -12.97 0.84 -7.15
CA TYR A 185 -11.62 0.62 -6.62
C TYR A 185 -11.45 1.43 -5.32
N ILE A 186 -10.41 1.13 -4.55
CA ILE A 186 -10.03 1.90 -3.37
C ILE A 186 -9.08 3.03 -3.80
N ALA A 187 -9.47 4.28 -3.61
CA ALA A 187 -8.60 5.43 -3.92
C ALA A 187 -7.51 5.63 -2.85
N THR A 188 -6.33 6.16 -3.23
CA THR A 188 -5.23 6.47 -2.28
C THR A 188 -5.71 7.32 -1.10
N ARG A 189 -6.49 8.38 -1.39
CA ARG A 189 -7.10 9.30 -0.41
C ARG A 189 -8.23 8.68 0.43
N GLN A 190 -8.63 7.45 0.13
CA GLN A 190 -9.58 6.65 0.91
C GLN A 190 -8.89 5.59 1.77
N MET A 191 -7.67 5.14 1.43
CA MET A 191 -6.98 4.05 2.16
C MET A 191 -6.85 4.34 3.67
N GLY A 192 -6.47 5.55 4.07
CA GLY A 192 -6.42 5.95 5.48
C GLY A 192 -7.77 5.92 6.21
N ARG A 193 -8.90 5.95 5.48
CA ARG A 193 -10.25 5.83 6.05
C ARG A 193 -10.55 4.41 6.51
N ILE A 194 -9.97 3.39 5.86
CA ILE A 194 -10.10 1.98 6.25
C ILE A 194 -9.68 1.81 7.72
N PHE A 195 -8.49 2.31 8.08
CA PHE A 195 -7.95 2.19 9.43
C PHE A 195 -8.58 3.17 10.43
N LYS A 196 -9.06 4.32 9.97
CA LYS A 196 -9.86 5.23 10.82
C LYS A 196 -11.19 4.57 11.23
N GLU A 197 -11.79 3.79 10.34
CA GLU A 197 -13.06 3.10 10.55
C GLU A 197 -12.86 1.78 11.33
N ALA A 198 -11.89 0.96 10.94
CA ALA A 198 -11.69 -0.42 11.41
C ALA A 198 -10.53 -0.62 12.41
N GLY A 199 -9.79 0.44 12.73
CA GLY A 199 -8.66 0.42 13.66
C GLY A 199 -7.31 0.10 13.03
N LYS A 200 -6.26 0.76 13.54
CA LYS A 200 -4.85 0.60 13.16
C LYS A 200 -4.37 -0.84 13.29
N VAL A 201 -3.65 -1.34 12.29
CA VAL A 201 -3.01 -2.67 12.27
C VAL A 201 -1.53 -2.59 12.65
N ASP A 202 -0.94 -3.72 13.00
CA ASP A 202 0.51 -3.82 13.24
C ASP A 202 1.29 -3.78 11.93
N MET A 203 0.76 -4.44 10.89
CA MET A 203 1.36 -4.52 9.57
C MET A 203 0.29 -4.39 8.49
N TYR A 204 0.52 -3.48 7.53
CA TYR A 204 -0.27 -3.37 6.31
C TYR A 204 0.59 -3.74 5.10
N VAL A 205 -0.01 -4.45 4.15
CA VAL A 205 0.63 -4.90 2.92
C VAL A 205 -0.25 -4.52 1.74
N SER A 206 0.34 -3.80 0.78
CA SER A 206 -0.19 -3.71 -0.57
C SER A 206 0.54 -4.73 -1.44
N MET A 207 -0.11 -5.87 -1.72
CA MET A 207 0.38 -6.80 -2.74
C MET A 207 -0.18 -6.36 -4.10
N ALA A 208 0.27 -5.18 -4.52
CA ALA A 208 -0.21 -4.44 -5.68
C ALA A 208 0.88 -3.49 -6.20
N CYS A 209 0.89 -3.23 -7.51
CA CYS A 209 1.89 -2.40 -8.19
C CYS A 209 1.95 -0.96 -7.65
N PHE A 210 3.15 -0.38 -7.60
CA PHE A 210 3.39 1.04 -7.32
C PHE A 210 2.89 1.55 -5.95
N MET A 211 2.60 0.70 -4.97
CA MET A 211 2.02 1.13 -3.70
C MET A 211 3.04 1.63 -2.67
N GLN A 212 4.34 1.48 -2.93
CA GLN A 212 5.45 1.97 -2.10
C GLN A 212 5.90 3.40 -2.47
N MET A 213 4.94 4.24 -2.85
CA MET A 213 5.15 5.67 -3.10
C MET A 213 5.06 6.43 -1.78
N ALA A 214 5.89 7.45 -1.59
CA ALA A 214 5.87 8.34 -0.43
C ALA A 214 4.47 8.95 -0.22
N GLU A 215 3.80 9.30 -1.31
CA GLU A 215 2.42 9.79 -1.36
C GLU A 215 1.41 8.80 -0.76
N VAL A 216 1.49 7.54 -1.16
CA VAL A 216 0.59 6.44 -0.75
C VAL A 216 0.85 6.08 0.71
N ALA A 217 2.11 5.82 1.04
CA ALA A 217 2.54 5.50 2.39
C ALA A 217 2.11 6.59 3.38
N TYR A 218 2.18 7.86 3.00
CA TYR A 218 1.79 8.97 3.88
C TYR A 218 0.28 9.06 4.15
N GLU A 219 -0.61 8.54 3.30
CA GLU A 219 -2.03 8.37 3.65
C GLU A 219 -2.26 7.22 4.65
N LEU A 220 -1.32 6.26 4.69
CA LEU A 220 -1.33 5.07 5.56
C LEU A 220 -0.57 5.24 6.90
N LYS A 221 0.16 6.34 7.09
CA LYS A 221 1.08 6.60 8.23
C LYS A 221 0.50 6.42 9.64
N ASP A 222 -0.83 6.48 9.77
CA ASP A 222 -1.57 6.33 11.03
C ASP A 222 -2.34 4.98 11.10
N GLY A 223 -2.42 4.27 9.98
CA GLY A 223 -3.15 3.02 9.83
C GLY A 223 -2.33 1.77 10.11
N ALA A 224 -1.00 1.83 10.01
CA ALA A 224 -0.11 0.71 10.30
C ALA A 224 1.22 1.12 10.98
N ASP A 225 1.79 0.23 11.81
CA ASP A 225 3.17 0.41 12.31
C ASP A 225 4.21 0.06 11.24
N VAL A 226 3.97 -1.02 10.50
CA VAL A 226 4.78 -1.43 9.34
C VAL A 226 3.93 -1.38 8.08
N ILE A 227 4.47 -0.79 7.01
CA ILE A 227 3.85 -0.77 5.68
C ILE A 227 4.78 -1.51 4.72
N VAL A 228 4.22 -2.42 3.91
CA VAL A 228 4.94 -3.18 2.89
C VAL A 228 4.28 -2.99 1.52
N GLY A 229 5.10 -2.81 0.49
CA GLY A 229 4.67 -2.68 -0.90
C GLY A 229 5.84 -2.56 -1.87
N ALA A 230 5.49 -2.46 -3.16
CA ALA A 230 6.44 -2.30 -4.27
C ALA A 230 6.42 -0.89 -4.86
N GLU A 231 7.60 -0.39 -5.24
CA GLU A 231 7.80 0.85 -6.00
C GLU A 231 7.50 0.65 -7.49
N GLU A 232 7.63 -0.59 -7.96
CA GLU A 232 7.48 -1.04 -9.34
C GLU A 232 6.21 -1.90 -9.52
N VAL A 233 5.97 -2.36 -10.74
CA VAL A 233 5.08 -3.49 -11.04
C VAL A 233 5.49 -4.74 -10.24
N ILE A 234 4.52 -5.40 -9.61
CA ILE A 234 4.68 -6.74 -9.04
C ILE A 234 4.31 -7.76 -10.12
N GLN A 235 5.22 -8.69 -10.42
CA GLN A 235 4.94 -9.78 -11.36
C GLN A 235 4.12 -10.88 -10.66
N LEU A 236 3.52 -11.78 -11.43
CA LEU A 236 2.79 -12.94 -10.90
C LEU A 236 3.60 -14.22 -11.19
N PRO A 237 3.80 -15.13 -10.22
CA PRO A 237 3.31 -15.12 -8.84
C PRO A 237 3.89 -13.98 -7.98
N SER A 238 3.09 -13.48 -7.03
CA SER A 238 3.34 -12.21 -6.33
C SER A 238 4.39 -12.29 -5.21
N LEU A 239 4.37 -13.38 -4.43
CA LEU A 239 5.21 -13.62 -3.26
C LEU A 239 5.42 -15.13 -3.04
N ASN A 240 6.51 -15.55 -2.38
CA ASN A 240 6.57 -16.86 -1.71
C ASN A 240 5.78 -16.79 -0.40
N TRP A 241 4.47 -17.00 -0.53
CA TRP A 241 3.50 -16.98 0.57
C TRP A 241 3.71 -18.13 1.54
N GLU A 242 4.02 -19.31 1.03
CA GLU A 242 4.31 -20.53 1.79
C GLU A 242 5.46 -20.30 2.77
N GLY A 243 6.57 -19.72 2.27
CA GLY A 243 7.72 -19.35 3.08
C GLY A 243 7.40 -18.25 4.10
N PHE A 244 6.61 -17.23 3.72
CA PHE A 244 6.24 -16.14 4.62
C PHE A 244 5.38 -16.65 5.78
N LEU A 245 4.31 -17.39 5.46
CA LEU A 245 3.37 -17.94 6.43
C LEU A 245 4.05 -19.00 7.31
N ALA A 246 4.94 -19.83 6.76
CA ALA A 246 5.71 -20.78 7.55
C ALA A 246 6.67 -20.09 8.54
N GLN A 247 7.34 -19.00 8.14
CA GLN A 247 8.18 -18.21 9.05
C GLN A 247 7.36 -17.55 10.16
N LEU A 248 6.16 -17.03 9.85
CA LEU A 248 5.27 -16.43 10.84
C LEU A 248 4.66 -17.47 11.80
N ALA A 249 4.28 -18.65 11.30
CA ALA A 249 3.78 -19.76 12.10
C ALA A 249 4.85 -20.38 13.01
N ALA A 250 6.11 -20.44 12.53
CA ALA A 250 7.25 -20.91 13.33
C ALA A 250 7.71 -19.89 14.39
N ASN A 251 7.50 -18.59 14.16
CA ASN A 251 7.79 -17.51 15.10
C ASN A 251 6.58 -16.60 15.33
N PRO A 252 5.51 -17.07 15.99
CA PRO A 252 4.30 -16.29 16.17
C PRO A 252 4.54 -15.07 17.08
N ALA A 253 5.55 -15.12 17.96
CA ALA A 253 5.97 -13.99 18.78
C ALA A 253 6.73 -12.88 17.99
N ALA A 254 6.91 -13.02 16.67
CA ALA A 254 7.58 -12.04 15.83
C ALA A 254 7.01 -10.61 16.03
N ARG A 255 7.90 -9.63 16.10
CA ARG A 255 7.51 -8.21 16.05
C ARG A 255 7.05 -7.86 14.63
N PRO A 256 6.24 -6.80 14.44
CA PRO A 256 5.77 -6.42 13.10
C PRO A 256 6.91 -6.08 12.13
N GLU A 257 8.00 -5.46 12.61
CA GLU A 257 9.20 -5.23 11.78
C GLU A 257 9.88 -6.55 11.34
N THR A 258 9.82 -7.59 12.18
CA THR A 258 10.36 -8.91 11.86
C THR A 258 9.48 -9.62 10.83
N ALA A 259 8.15 -9.55 10.96
CA ALA A 259 7.22 -10.06 9.95
C ALA A 259 7.35 -9.32 8.61
N GLY A 260 7.51 -7.99 8.62
CA GLY A 260 7.80 -7.20 7.41
C GLY A 260 9.14 -7.60 6.77
N ALA A 261 10.17 -7.89 7.57
CA ALA A 261 11.44 -8.41 7.05
C ALA A 261 11.30 -9.81 6.43
N TYR A 262 10.53 -10.72 7.05
CA TYR A 262 10.21 -12.04 6.49
C TYR A 262 9.57 -11.92 5.10
N MET A 263 8.56 -11.07 4.94
CA MET A 263 7.89 -10.86 3.66
C MET A 263 8.84 -10.33 2.56
N VAL A 264 9.73 -9.39 2.91
CA VAL A 264 10.74 -8.88 1.97
C VAL A 264 11.82 -9.93 1.65
N ASP A 265 12.16 -10.81 2.60
CA ASP A 265 13.09 -11.94 2.35
C ASP A 265 12.48 -13.01 1.44
N THR A 266 11.21 -13.39 1.64
CA THR A 266 10.59 -14.43 0.80
C THR A 266 10.22 -13.92 -0.58
N PHE A 267 9.91 -12.62 -0.73
CA PHE A 267 9.88 -11.94 -2.02
C PHE A 267 11.25 -12.05 -2.72
N LYS A 268 12.33 -11.64 -2.03
CA LYS A 268 13.68 -11.68 -2.58
C LYS A 268 14.10 -13.09 -2.98
N GLU A 269 13.81 -14.08 -2.15
CA GLU A 269 14.10 -15.49 -2.41
C GLU A 269 13.40 -15.95 -3.69
N MET A 270 12.09 -15.78 -3.79
CA MET A 270 11.32 -16.18 -4.97
C MET A 270 11.86 -15.55 -6.25
N TYR A 271 12.07 -14.23 -6.23
CA TYR A 271 12.59 -13.52 -7.40
C TYR A 271 14.09 -13.75 -7.66
N SER A 272 14.83 -14.40 -6.76
CA SER A 272 16.20 -14.86 -7.02
C SER A 272 16.26 -16.24 -7.67
N ARG A 273 15.14 -16.95 -7.82
CA ARG A 273 15.10 -18.26 -8.48
C ARG A 273 15.34 -18.12 -10.00
N PRO A 274 15.98 -19.11 -10.65
CA PRO A 274 16.35 -19.01 -12.08
C PRO A 274 15.18 -18.67 -13.00
N GLU A 275 14.02 -19.31 -12.79
CA GLU A 275 12.81 -19.11 -13.59
C GLU A 275 12.24 -17.69 -13.46
N MET A 276 12.31 -17.09 -12.26
CA MET A 276 11.86 -15.72 -12.04
C MET A 276 12.89 -14.69 -12.54
N GLN A 277 14.18 -14.98 -12.44
CA GLN A 277 15.23 -14.16 -13.06
C GLN A 277 15.13 -14.16 -14.58
N GLU A 278 14.81 -15.31 -15.19
CA GLU A 278 14.57 -15.42 -16.63
C GLU A 278 13.31 -14.63 -17.05
N LEU A 279 12.18 -14.78 -16.33
CA LEU A 279 10.96 -14.01 -16.56
C LEU A 279 11.22 -12.49 -16.53
N LEU A 280 11.93 -12.01 -15.51
CA LEU A 280 12.31 -10.60 -15.37
C LEU A 280 13.21 -10.12 -16.52
N ALA A 281 14.20 -10.93 -16.90
CA ALA A 281 15.11 -10.59 -18.00
C ALA A 281 14.40 -10.55 -19.36
N GLN A 282 13.49 -11.49 -19.63
CA GLN A 282 12.69 -11.51 -20.86
C GLN A 282 11.69 -10.34 -20.93
N GLY A 283 11.07 -9.98 -19.81
CA GLY A 283 10.17 -8.83 -19.73
C GLY A 283 10.86 -7.47 -19.70
N GLY A 284 12.18 -7.42 -19.45
CA GLY A 284 12.92 -6.18 -19.26
C GLY A 284 12.57 -5.47 -17.94
N TYR A 285 12.26 -6.24 -16.89
CA TYR A 285 11.80 -5.71 -15.60
C TYR A 285 12.86 -5.89 -14.51
N GLY A 286 13.08 -4.83 -13.73
CA GLY A 286 13.55 -4.98 -12.36
C GLY A 286 12.37 -5.36 -11.45
N THR A 287 12.66 -5.79 -10.23
CA THR A 287 11.62 -6.04 -9.22
C THR A 287 12.03 -5.51 -7.86
N GLN A 288 11.06 -5.02 -7.09
CA GLN A 288 11.30 -4.37 -5.81
C GLN A 288 10.16 -4.62 -4.82
N LEU A 289 10.50 -4.87 -3.55
CA LEU A 289 9.58 -4.83 -2.42
C LEU A 289 10.33 -4.33 -1.18
N SER A 290 9.66 -3.52 -0.34
CA SER A 290 10.26 -3.06 0.91
C SER A 290 9.25 -2.97 2.05
N ALA A 291 9.77 -3.02 3.27
CA ALA A 291 9.05 -2.77 4.51
C ALA A 291 9.55 -1.47 5.14
N ILE A 292 8.63 -0.57 5.52
CA ILE A 292 8.94 0.74 6.12
C ILE A 292 8.15 0.96 7.42
N ARG A 293 8.65 1.86 8.28
CA ARG A 293 7.99 2.25 9.53
C ARG A 293 6.97 3.38 9.30
N GLY A 294 5.69 3.10 9.48
CA GLY A 294 4.60 4.08 9.32
C GLY A 294 4.80 5.32 10.20
N GLY A 295 5.17 5.13 11.46
CA GLY A 295 5.45 6.21 12.41
C GLY A 295 6.59 7.17 12.03
N LYS A 296 7.46 6.80 11.07
CA LYS A 296 8.57 7.64 10.59
C LYS A 296 8.19 8.55 9.43
N LEU A 297 7.03 8.35 8.78
CA LEU A 297 6.63 9.09 7.58
C LEU A 297 6.39 10.59 7.79
N ARG A 298 5.99 11.02 8.99
CA ARG A 298 5.91 12.46 9.34
C ARG A 298 7.28 13.13 9.34
N GLU A 299 8.31 12.42 9.80
CA GLU A 299 9.67 12.93 9.80
C GLU A 299 10.27 12.89 8.39
N LEU A 300 9.94 11.88 7.58
CA LEU A 300 10.24 11.88 6.14
C LEU A 300 9.70 13.17 5.48
N ALA A 301 8.41 13.49 5.63
CA ALA A 301 7.81 14.66 4.99
C ALA A 301 8.50 15.98 5.41
N LYS A 302 8.93 16.12 6.67
CA LYS A 302 9.73 17.27 7.12
C LYS A 302 11.11 17.32 6.48
N LYS A 303 11.83 16.19 6.41
CA LYS A 303 13.17 16.14 5.80
C LYS A 303 13.12 16.40 4.30
N VAL A 304 12.13 15.82 3.61
CA VAL A 304 11.81 16.10 2.20
C VAL A 304 11.54 17.59 2.00
N LYS A 305 10.70 18.21 2.84
CA LYS A 305 10.42 19.66 2.78
C LYS A 305 11.66 20.52 2.95
N GLY A 306 12.49 20.20 3.95
CA GLY A 306 13.73 20.91 4.24
C GLY A 306 14.71 20.83 3.08
N TRP A 307 14.99 19.62 2.60
CA TRP A 307 15.88 19.40 1.45
C TRP A 307 15.36 20.07 0.18
N ALA A 308 14.09 19.85 -0.20
CA ALA A 308 13.52 20.42 -1.42
C ALA A 308 13.55 21.96 -1.41
N SER A 309 13.27 22.58 -0.25
CA SER A 309 13.37 24.04 -0.08
C SER A 309 14.80 24.55 -0.26
N LEU A 310 15.79 23.84 0.28
CA LEU A 310 17.21 24.18 0.14
C LEU A 310 17.72 23.93 -1.29
N ALA A 311 17.26 22.88 -1.96
CA ALA A 311 17.60 22.58 -3.35
C ALA A 311 17.06 23.65 -4.32
N MET A 312 15.83 24.13 -4.10
CA MET A 312 15.28 25.29 -4.82
C MET A 312 16.07 26.56 -4.55
N ALA A 313 16.47 26.81 -3.29
CA ALA A 313 17.22 28.01 -2.91
C ALA A 313 18.66 28.04 -3.49
N ALA A 314 19.30 26.88 -3.65
CA ALA A 314 20.58 26.77 -4.35
C ALA A 314 20.46 26.93 -5.88
N ASP A 315 19.26 26.69 -6.44
CA ASP A 315 18.90 26.83 -7.86
C ASP A 315 19.86 26.10 -8.82
N ASP A 316 20.43 24.96 -8.42
CA ASP A 316 21.29 24.15 -9.29
C ASP A 316 20.48 23.34 -10.31
N ARG A 317 19.95 24.05 -11.30
CA ARG A 317 19.14 23.47 -12.36
C ARG A 317 19.89 22.45 -13.21
N ALA A 318 21.22 22.59 -13.33
CA ALA A 318 22.03 21.66 -14.11
C ALA A 318 22.18 20.31 -13.40
N ALA A 319 22.41 20.32 -12.09
CA ALA A 319 22.44 19.11 -11.28
C ALA A 319 21.07 18.42 -11.23
N LEU A 320 19.99 19.19 -11.03
CA LEU A 320 18.63 18.66 -10.98
C LEU A 320 18.15 18.13 -12.33
N ALA A 321 18.52 18.74 -13.46
CA ALA A 321 18.23 18.21 -14.79
C ALA A 321 18.86 16.82 -15.01
N ARG A 322 20.12 16.63 -14.58
CA ARG A 322 20.79 15.31 -14.62
C ARG A 322 20.11 14.32 -13.69
N ALA A 323 19.77 14.73 -12.45
CA ALA A 323 19.06 13.87 -11.51
C ALA A 323 17.70 13.40 -12.06
N LYS A 324 16.94 14.26 -12.75
CA LYS A 324 15.68 13.88 -13.42
C LYS A 324 15.89 12.87 -14.55
N ALA A 325 16.99 12.96 -15.30
CA ALA A 325 17.29 12.01 -16.39
C ALA A 325 17.79 10.65 -15.86
N ASP A 326 18.66 10.67 -14.86
CA ASP A 326 19.45 9.51 -14.44
C ASP A 326 18.76 8.68 -13.34
N VAL A 327 17.76 9.22 -12.62
CA VAL A 327 17.00 8.50 -11.58
C VAL A 327 16.37 7.21 -12.12
N VAL A 328 16.27 6.17 -11.28
CA VAL A 328 15.56 4.94 -11.64
C VAL A 328 14.08 5.26 -11.64
N ARG A 329 13.38 4.89 -12.72
CA ARG A 329 11.96 5.20 -12.95
C ARG A 329 11.17 3.92 -13.12
N PHE A 330 9.91 3.93 -12.70
CA PHE A 330 9.04 2.73 -12.65
C PHE A 330 8.02 2.72 -13.82
N GLU A 331 7.53 1.54 -14.20
CA GLU A 331 6.84 1.25 -15.47
C GLU A 331 5.38 1.75 -15.55
N ILE A 332 5.18 3.08 -15.57
CA ILE A 332 3.85 3.68 -15.81
C ILE A 332 3.41 3.53 -17.28
N GLY A 333 4.36 3.49 -18.21
CA GLY A 333 4.13 3.27 -19.63
C GLY A 333 4.99 2.13 -20.16
N ASP A 334 4.72 1.72 -21.40
CA ASP A 334 5.30 0.53 -22.02
C ASP A 334 6.44 0.88 -23.02
N PRO A 335 7.17 -0.10 -23.58
CA PRO A 335 8.25 0.14 -24.52
C PRO A 335 7.86 0.90 -25.81
N SER A 336 6.59 0.89 -26.22
CA SER A 336 6.10 1.62 -27.39
C SER A 336 5.74 3.08 -27.10
N THR A 337 5.35 3.39 -25.85
CA THR A 337 4.94 4.74 -25.44
C THR A 337 6.05 5.53 -24.75
N ASP A 338 6.97 4.88 -24.04
CA ASP A 338 8.12 5.52 -23.39
C ASP A 338 9.38 4.62 -23.38
N PRO A 339 10.02 4.36 -24.53
CA PRO A 339 11.11 3.39 -24.68
C PRO A 339 12.30 3.59 -23.72
N ASP A 340 12.58 4.84 -23.33
CA ASP A 340 13.69 5.22 -22.46
C ASP A 340 13.26 5.51 -20.99
N LYS A 341 12.00 5.27 -20.62
CA LYS A 341 11.39 5.71 -19.34
C LYS A 341 11.61 7.20 -19.04
N ARG A 342 11.54 8.06 -20.06
CA ARG A 342 11.83 9.49 -19.95
C ARG A 342 10.61 10.33 -19.61
N ILE A 343 9.39 9.85 -19.87
CA ILE A 343 8.12 10.51 -19.52
C ILE A 343 7.61 9.98 -18.17
N ALA A 344 7.82 8.70 -17.88
CA ALA A 344 7.43 8.03 -16.63
C ALA A 344 7.93 8.81 -15.40
N PHE A 345 7.04 9.10 -14.46
CA PHE A 345 7.28 10.08 -13.39
C PHE A 345 7.33 9.49 -11.98
N TYR A 346 7.19 8.17 -11.82
CA TYR A 346 7.55 7.50 -10.56
C TYR A 346 9.04 7.23 -10.56
N GLY A 347 9.76 7.68 -9.52
CA GLY A 347 11.18 7.40 -9.38
C GLY A 347 11.64 7.32 -7.91
N ASP A 348 12.73 6.59 -7.67
CA ASP A 348 13.25 6.37 -6.31
C ASP A 348 13.73 7.69 -5.69
N LEU A 349 13.18 8.02 -4.50
CA LEU A 349 13.45 9.29 -3.82
C LEU A 349 14.91 9.41 -3.37
N HIS A 350 15.50 8.33 -2.85
CA HIS A 350 16.87 8.34 -2.36
C HIS A 350 17.86 8.59 -3.51
N HIS A 351 17.72 7.86 -4.60
CA HIS A 351 18.57 7.94 -5.78
C HIS A 351 18.43 9.30 -6.47
N PHE A 352 17.23 9.89 -6.51
CA PHE A 352 17.04 11.25 -7.00
C PHE A 352 17.85 12.28 -6.18
N VAL A 353 17.75 12.22 -4.84
CA VAL A 353 18.51 13.08 -3.92
C VAL A 353 20.02 12.83 -4.04
N GLU A 354 20.43 11.56 -4.20
CA GLU A 354 21.83 11.18 -4.39
C GLU A 354 22.41 11.75 -5.69
N LEU A 355 21.68 11.64 -6.81
CA LEU A 355 22.08 12.19 -8.10
C LEU A 355 22.17 13.72 -8.07
N ALA A 356 21.19 14.38 -7.45
CA ALA A 356 21.22 15.83 -7.25
C ALA A 356 22.49 16.25 -6.49
N ALA A 357 22.88 15.49 -5.45
CA ALA A 357 24.12 15.72 -4.72
C ALA A 357 25.39 15.38 -5.52
N ARG A 358 25.36 14.32 -6.33
CA ARG A 358 26.46 13.85 -7.18
C ARG A 358 26.82 14.86 -8.28
N HIS A 359 25.83 15.56 -8.82
CA HIS A 359 25.99 16.51 -9.91
C HIS A 359 26.08 17.99 -9.48
N ALA A 360 25.97 18.27 -8.17
CA ALA A 360 25.93 19.63 -7.63
C ALA A 360 27.23 20.43 -7.88
N ASP A 361 27.07 21.65 -8.39
CA ASP A 361 28.08 22.70 -8.34
C ASP A 361 28.19 23.24 -6.90
N LYS A 362 29.22 22.73 -6.21
CA LYS A 362 29.54 23.07 -4.81
C LYS A 362 29.91 24.55 -4.60
N SER A 363 30.15 25.33 -5.66
CA SER A 363 30.45 26.76 -5.56
C SER A 363 29.19 27.62 -5.39
N ARG A 364 27.99 27.09 -5.69
CA ARG A 364 26.74 27.86 -5.63
C ARG A 364 26.37 28.24 -4.20
N PRO A 365 25.85 29.46 -3.96
CA PRO A 365 25.28 29.85 -2.67
C PRO A 365 24.25 28.81 -2.17
N GLY A 366 24.37 28.39 -0.90
CA GLY A 366 23.47 27.41 -0.30
C GLY A 366 23.73 25.93 -0.66
N ALA A 367 24.60 25.63 -1.63
CA ALA A 367 24.86 24.25 -2.07
C ALA A 367 25.31 23.34 -0.91
N ALA A 368 26.22 23.80 -0.04
CA ALA A 368 26.69 23.03 1.12
C ALA A 368 25.54 22.63 2.06
N THR A 369 24.59 23.53 2.32
CA THR A 369 23.43 23.28 3.19
C THR A 369 22.44 22.32 2.53
N ALA A 370 22.18 22.48 1.22
CA ALA A 370 21.33 21.55 0.46
C ALA A 370 21.93 20.14 0.40
N LEU A 371 23.24 20.01 0.21
CA LEU A 371 23.97 18.74 0.23
C LEU A 371 23.90 18.05 1.60
N ALA A 372 24.08 18.80 2.69
CA ALA A 372 23.95 18.27 4.04
C ALA A 372 22.54 17.73 4.32
N ALA A 373 21.50 18.51 3.98
CA ALA A 373 20.10 18.08 4.13
C ALA A 373 19.76 16.86 3.26
N GLY A 374 20.32 16.75 2.06
CA GLY A 374 20.15 15.58 1.19
C GLY A 374 20.81 14.32 1.76
N ALA A 375 22.02 14.45 2.30
CA ALA A 375 22.70 13.36 2.99
C ALA A 375 21.94 12.90 4.25
N GLU A 376 21.38 13.83 5.02
CA GLU A 376 20.52 13.51 6.18
C GLU A 376 19.22 12.80 5.77
N LEU A 377 18.57 13.25 4.69
CA LEU A 377 17.37 12.62 4.13
C LEU A 377 17.66 11.17 3.67
N ASN A 378 18.73 10.97 2.90
CA ASN A 378 19.09 9.64 2.39
C ASN A 378 19.52 8.68 3.50
N LYS A 379 20.27 9.17 4.49
CA LYS A 379 20.58 8.41 5.70
C LYS A 379 19.30 8.04 6.46
N PHE A 380 18.39 8.99 6.67
CA PHE A 380 17.12 8.73 7.35
C PHE A 380 16.27 7.66 6.63
N ILE A 381 16.17 7.73 5.31
CA ILE A 381 15.46 6.71 4.50
C ILE A 381 16.05 5.33 4.78
N THR A 382 17.38 5.18 4.66
CA THR A 382 18.06 3.87 4.72
C THR A 382 18.31 3.32 6.12
N SER A 383 18.41 4.16 7.16
CA SER A 383 18.70 3.72 8.53
C SER A 383 17.55 3.85 9.54
N GLU A 384 16.52 4.64 9.25
CA GLU A 384 15.41 4.87 10.19
C GLU A 384 14.03 4.52 9.61
N LEU A 385 13.74 4.89 8.37
CA LEU A 385 12.44 4.65 7.74
C LEU A 385 12.32 3.20 7.25
N VAL A 386 13.24 2.77 6.39
CA VAL A 386 13.23 1.44 5.79
C VAL A 386 13.69 0.41 6.84
N ILE A 387 12.90 -0.65 6.97
CA ILE A 387 13.21 -1.82 7.79
C ILE A 387 14.01 -2.80 6.94
N LYS A 388 13.55 -3.03 5.71
CA LYS A 388 14.21 -3.90 4.73
C LYS A 388 13.78 -3.53 3.31
N ASN A 389 14.70 -3.66 2.36
CA ASN A 389 14.46 -3.48 0.94
C ASN A 389 15.04 -4.67 0.16
N ALA A 390 14.26 -5.22 -0.75
CA ALA A 390 14.70 -6.15 -1.77
C ALA A 390 14.53 -5.47 -3.12
N ALA A 391 15.61 -5.38 -3.88
CA ALA A 391 15.61 -4.82 -5.23
C ALA A 391 16.55 -5.69 -6.09
N LEU A 392 16.06 -6.18 -7.22
CA LEU A 392 16.73 -7.18 -8.06
C LEU A 392 16.59 -6.83 -9.55
N GLY A 393 17.58 -7.26 -10.34
CA GLY A 393 17.56 -7.13 -11.79
C GLY A 393 17.87 -5.72 -12.31
N ARG A 394 17.46 -5.49 -13.57
CA ARG A 394 17.57 -4.23 -14.30
C ARG A 394 16.27 -3.99 -15.03
N ASP A 395 15.89 -2.73 -15.21
CA ASP A 395 14.85 -2.43 -16.18
C ASP A 395 15.38 -2.47 -17.63
N ARG A 396 14.45 -2.37 -18.59
CA ARG A 396 14.67 -2.29 -20.03
C ARG A 396 15.57 -1.15 -20.50
N THR A 397 15.84 -0.14 -19.65
CA THR A 397 16.82 0.93 -19.93
C THR A 397 18.24 0.55 -19.48
N GLY A 398 18.40 -0.63 -18.87
CA GLY A 398 19.64 -1.15 -18.30
C GLY A 398 19.93 -0.66 -16.88
N LYS A 399 19.06 0.19 -16.30
CA LYS A 399 19.26 0.77 -14.97
C LYS A 399 19.16 -0.29 -13.89
N ASP A 400 20.15 -0.31 -13.00
CA ASP A 400 20.33 -1.32 -11.97
C ASP A 400 19.46 -1.03 -10.74
N PHE A 401 18.64 -2.01 -10.33
CA PHE A 401 17.74 -1.83 -9.19
C PHE A 401 18.47 -1.80 -7.84
N SER A 402 19.76 -2.11 -7.77
CA SER A 402 20.57 -1.87 -6.56
C SER A 402 20.66 -0.40 -6.13
N ALA A 403 20.37 0.55 -7.03
CA ALA A 403 20.25 1.97 -6.70
C ALA A 403 18.99 2.30 -5.89
N VAL A 404 17.92 1.50 -6.03
CA VAL A 404 16.60 1.68 -5.41
C VAL A 404 16.64 1.29 -3.93
N LYS A 405 15.99 2.07 -3.05
CA LYS A 405 16.09 1.99 -1.58
C LYS A 405 14.77 1.80 -0.82
N GLY A 406 13.64 1.59 -1.48
CA GLY A 406 12.38 1.22 -0.82
C GLY A 406 11.38 2.34 -0.63
N LEU A 407 11.51 3.46 -1.37
CA LEU A 407 10.47 4.48 -1.42
C LEU A 407 10.58 5.38 -2.66
N ALA A 408 9.55 5.28 -3.50
CA ALA A 408 9.42 6.09 -4.69
C ALA A 408 8.65 7.38 -4.41
N VAL A 409 8.71 8.34 -5.33
CA VAL A 409 7.94 9.59 -5.30
C VAL A 409 7.68 10.05 -6.73
N ASN A 410 6.73 10.97 -6.94
CA ASN A 410 6.63 11.67 -8.21
C ASN A 410 7.86 12.56 -8.47
N VAL A 411 8.72 12.17 -9.41
CA VAL A 411 9.80 12.99 -9.97
C VAL A 411 9.41 13.30 -11.42
N PRO A 412 9.10 14.55 -11.80
CA PRO A 412 8.62 14.85 -13.15
C PRO A 412 9.57 14.36 -14.25
N GLY A 413 8.98 13.76 -15.29
CA GLY A 413 9.67 13.31 -16.50
C GLY A 413 9.76 14.40 -17.57
N ARG A 414 9.88 13.98 -18.84
CA ARG A 414 9.70 14.81 -20.04
C ARG A 414 8.21 15.10 -20.26
N PRO A 415 7.85 16.24 -20.87
CA PRO A 415 6.47 16.52 -21.25
C PRO A 415 5.90 15.40 -22.14
N GLY A 416 4.74 14.87 -21.76
CA GLY A 416 4.07 13.76 -22.41
C GLY A 416 3.02 13.15 -21.49
N THR A 417 2.15 12.32 -22.05
CA THR A 417 1.07 11.64 -21.31
C THR A 417 1.15 10.15 -21.62
N LEU A 418 1.50 9.34 -20.61
CA LEU A 418 1.49 7.86 -20.71
C LEU A 418 0.14 7.28 -20.30
N ILE A 419 -0.49 7.94 -19.33
CA ILE A 419 -1.81 7.63 -18.82
C ILE A 419 -2.49 8.96 -18.51
N GLU A 420 -3.74 9.13 -18.93
CA GLU A 420 -4.53 10.28 -18.51
C GLU A 420 -5.00 10.06 -17.08
N TYR A 421 -4.91 11.08 -16.22
CA TYR A 421 -5.33 10.98 -14.81
C TYR A 421 -5.94 12.30 -14.31
N TYR A 422 -6.83 12.21 -13.32
CA TYR A 422 -7.39 13.38 -12.65
C TYR A 422 -6.30 14.13 -11.87
N PRO A 423 -6.20 15.46 -11.96
CA PRO A 423 -5.14 16.24 -11.32
C PRO A 423 -5.33 16.37 -9.80
N THR A 424 -5.24 15.25 -9.08
CA THR A 424 -5.56 15.13 -7.66
C THR A 424 -4.34 15.19 -6.74
N TYR A 425 -3.13 15.38 -7.27
CA TYR A 425 -1.89 15.38 -6.48
C TYR A 425 -1.91 16.36 -5.30
N SER A 426 -2.41 17.59 -5.52
CA SER A 426 -2.57 18.62 -4.47
C SER A 426 -3.53 18.21 -3.33
N LYS A 427 -4.41 17.24 -3.59
CA LYS A 427 -5.36 16.67 -2.61
C LYS A 427 -4.69 15.59 -1.73
N LEU A 428 -3.45 15.18 -2.00
CA LEU A 428 -2.68 14.22 -1.20
C LEU A 428 -2.09 14.88 0.05
N SER A 429 -2.09 14.15 1.17
CA SER A 429 -1.55 14.60 2.45
C SER A 429 -0.03 14.76 2.42
N PHE A 430 0.69 13.93 1.66
CA PHE A 430 2.13 14.10 1.45
C PHE A 430 2.44 15.42 0.77
N ALA A 431 1.72 15.76 -0.32
CA ALA A 431 1.94 16.96 -1.10
C ALA A 431 1.82 18.24 -0.24
N ARG A 432 0.78 18.31 0.60
CA ARG A 432 0.55 19.44 1.52
C ARG A 432 1.62 19.55 2.61
N ASP A 433 1.94 18.44 3.27
CA ASP A 433 2.78 18.46 4.47
C ASP A 433 4.28 18.61 4.12
N SER A 434 4.72 17.99 3.03
CA SER A 434 6.10 18.09 2.51
C SER A 434 6.33 19.31 1.61
N GLY A 435 5.27 19.88 1.01
CA GLY A 435 5.41 20.91 -0.02
C GLY A 435 5.95 20.39 -1.36
N TRP A 436 5.98 19.06 -1.58
CA TRP A 436 6.59 18.45 -2.76
C TRP A 436 5.97 18.95 -4.08
N GLU A 437 4.67 19.26 -4.11
CA GLU A 437 4.02 19.84 -5.30
C GLU A 437 4.67 21.15 -5.78
N THR A 438 5.12 22.00 -4.85
CA THR A 438 5.87 23.22 -5.18
C THR A 438 7.21 22.88 -5.82
N PHE A 439 7.89 21.84 -5.32
CA PHE A 439 9.16 21.40 -5.86
C PHE A 439 9.01 20.73 -7.23
N MET A 440 7.96 19.93 -7.45
CA MET A 440 7.65 19.39 -8.79
C MET A 440 7.44 20.50 -9.81
N LYS A 441 6.64 21.53 -9.50
CA LYS A 441 6.43 22.69 -10.39
C LYS A 441 7.72 23.45 -10.68
N TYR A 442 8.65 23.49 -9.73
CA TYR A 442 10.00 24.02 -9.96
C TYR A 442 10.84 23.09 -10.87
N LEU A 443 10.77 21.77 -10.68
CA LEU A 443 11.42 20.78 -11.55
C LEU A 443 10.84 20.77 -12.98
N ASP A 444 9.56 21.04 -13.17
CA ASP A 444 8.93 21.20 -14.49
C ASP A 444 9.50 22.40 -15.26
N GLY A 445 9.87 23.47 -14.54
CA GLY A 445 10.61 24.62 -15.07
C GLY A 445 12.10 24.36 -15.38
N ILE A 446 12.55 23.09 -15.32
CA ILE A 446 13.90 22.66 -15.67
C ILE A 446 13.81 21.66 -16.83
N GLU A 447 14.37 22.05 -17.97
CA GLU A 447 14.49 21.19 -19.15
C GLU A 447 15.23 19.89 -18.81
N ASN A 448 14.61 18.76 -19.16
CA ASN A 448 15.27 17.46 -19.11
C ASN A 448 16.27 17.38 -20.28
N ARG A 449 17.56 17.27 -19.96
CA ARG A 449 18.61 17.08 -20.98
C ARG A 449 18.66 15.63 -21.47
#